data_AF-A0A6I9Z1R4-F1
#
_entry.id   AF-A0A6I9Z1R4-F1
#
_cell.length_a   1.000
_cell.length_b   1.000
_cell.length_c   1.000
_cell.angle_alpha   90.00
_cell.angle_beta   90.00
_cell.angle_gamma   90.00
#
_symmetry.space_group_name_H-M   'P 1'
#
loop_
_entity.id
_entity.type
_entity.pdbx_description
1 polymer ?
#
loop_
_entity_poly.entity_id
_entity_poly.type
_entity_poly.pdbx_seq_one_letter_code
_entity_poly.pdbx_strand_id
1 'polypeptide(L)'
;MGSWKDPFLTVTFPSKVIFIISSWVLFVINLGVIIGDLYHFLVSQRGDLMSFHFTVSLLFSHVTSFYLALIASVYTMQADDGFLTCLSLTSLVANFSLYLARFWMDYLTIEYREEKY
;
A
#
# COMPACT_ATOMS: atom_id res chain seq x y z
N MET A 1 -5.16 44.89 7.83
CA MET A 1 -4.54 43.89 6.93
C MET A 1 -4.75 42.52 7.56
N GLY A 2 -5.76 41.78 7.10
CA GLY A 2 -6.09 40.46 7.64
C GLY A 2 -5.07 39.43 7.19
N SER A 3 -4.40 38.79 8.14
CA SER A 3 -3.47 37.69 7.87
C SER A 3 -4.29 36.44 7.56
N TRP A 4 -4.39 36.12 6.27
CA TRP A 4 -4.81 34.81 5.78
C TRP A 4 -3.71 33.81 6.09
N LYS A 5 -3.75 33.24 7.29
CA LYS A 5 -3.04 32.00 7.62
C LYS A 5 -4.10 30.96 7.88
N ASP A 6 -4.46 30.22 6.84
CA ASP A 6 -5.17 28.97 7.00
C ASP A 6 -4.35 28.10 7.97
N PRO A 7 -4.93 27.59 9.06
CA PRO A 7 -4.26 26.61 9.89
C PRO A 7 -4.31 25.29 9.12
N PHE A 8 -3.45 25.13 8.13
CA PHE A 8 -3.07 23.79 7.71
C PHE A 8 -2.55 23.11 8.98
N LEU A 9 -3.26 22.09 9.42
CA LEU A 9 -2.88 21.26 10.56
C LEU A 9 -1.59 20.54 10.18
N THR A 10 -0.45 21.19 10.36
CA THR A 10 0.86 20.60 10.09
C THR A 10 1.14 19.61 11.20
N VAL A 11 0.78 18.35 10.98
CA VAL A 11 1.15 17.27 11.90
C VAL A 11 2.65 17.02 11.71
N THR A 12 3.46 17.66 12.54
CA THR A 12 4.92 17.51 12.53
C THR A 12 5.29 16.18 13.16
N PHE A 13 5.22 15.09 12.39
CA PHE A 13 5.78 13.83 12.81
C PHE A 13 7.32 13.89 12.77
N PRO A 14 8.03 13.23 13.70
CA PRO A 14 9.47 13.05 13.56
C PRO A 14 9.74 12.38 12.20
N SER A 15 10.71 12.91 11.44
CA SER A 15 11.00 12.46 10.07
C SER A 15 11.22 10.95 9.95
N LYS A 16 11.66 10.29 11.03
CA LYS A 16 11.88 8.85 11.11
C LYS A 16 10.58 8.02 11.11
N VAL A 17 9.49 8.55 11.67
CA VAL A 17 8.24 7.80 11.91
C VAL A 17 7.25 7.96 10.76
N ILE A 18 7.38 9.04 9.98
CA ILE A 18 6.43 9.35 8.90
C ILE A 18 6.40 8.28 7.80
N PHE A 19 7.55 7.68 7.50
CA PHE A 19 7.66 6.61 6.50
C PHE A 19 7.04 5.31 7.00
N ILE A 20 7.22 4.99 8.29
CA ILE A 20 6.58 3.83 8.93
C ILE A 20 5.07 3.98 8.86
N ILE A 21 4.53 5.11 9.34
CA ILE A 21 3.08 5.37 9.34
C ILE A 21 2.52 5.33 7.92
N SER A 22 3.16 6.03 6.97
CA SER A 22 2.72 6.05 5.57
C SER A 22 2.68 4.65 4.96
N SER A 23 3.70 3.82 5.20
CA SER A 23 3.75 2.45 4.71
C SER A 23 2.66 1.55 5.29
N TRP A 24 2.30 1.74 6.56
CA TRP A 24 1.24 0.99 7.22
C TRP A 24 -0.15 1.42 6.76
N VAL A 25 -0.36 2.72 6.57
CA VAL A 25 -1.64 3.24 6.06
C VAL A 25 -1.90 2.72 4.64
N LEU A 26 -0.91 2.83 3.76
CA LEU A 26 -1.02 2.28 2.41
C LEU A 26 -1.16 0.76 2.41
N PHE A 27 -0.48 0.04 3.31
CA PHE A 27 -0.67 -1.39 3.50
C PHE A 27 -2.15 -1.73 3.80
N VAL A 28 -2.78 -1.05 4.74
CA VAL A 28 -4.19 -1.30 5.11
C VAL A 28 -5.13 -1.02 3.94
N ILE A 29 -4.91 0.06 3.19
CA ILE A 29 -5.71 0.40 2.00
C ILE A 29 -5.57 -0.71 0.95
N ASN A 30 -4.34 -1.08 0.60
CA ASN A 30 -4.06 -2.11 -0.39
C ASN A 30 -4.61 -3.49 0.05
N LEU A 31 -4.53 -3.81 1.35
CA LEU A 31 -5.10 -5.03 1.91
C LEU A 31 -6.62 -5.07 1.75
N GLY A 32 -7.31 -3.96 2.05
CA GLY A 32 -8.76 -3.86 1.88
C GLY A 32 -9.19 -4.11 0.43
N VAL A 33 -8.46 -3.53 -0.53
CA VAL A 33 -8.71 -3.76 -1.96
C VAL A 33 -8.50 -5.23 -2.34
N ILE A 34 -7.39 -5.84 -1.92
CA ILE A 34 -7.13 -7.26 -2.21
C ILE A 34 -8.20 -8.18 -1.60
N ILE A 35 -8.61 -7.94 -0.36
CA ILE A 35 -9.67 -8.74 0.28
C ILE A 35 -10.98 -8.60 -0.50
N GLY A 36 -11.32 -7.38 -0.92
CA GLY A 36 -12.49 -7.12 -1.75
C GLY A 36 -12.42 -7.86 -3.08
N ASP A 37 -11.31 -7.76 -3.80
CA ASP A 37 -11.11 -8.45 -5.07
C ASP A 37 -11.14 -9.98 -4.89
N LEU A 38 -10.51 -10.52 -3.84
CA LEU A 38 -10.52 -11.95 -3.54
C LEU A 38 -11.92 -12.47 -3.20
N TYR A 39 -12.72 -11.69 -2.48
CA TYR A 39 -14.12 -12.02 -2.20
C TYR A 39 -14.94 -12.08 -3.48
N HIS A 40 -14.79 -11.11 -4.37
CA HIS A 40 -15.50 -11.09 -5.65
C HIS A 40 -15.04 -12.22 -6.58
N PHE A 41 -13.75 -12.56 -6.56
CA PHE A 41 -13.18 -13.64 -7.34
C PHE A 41 -13.59 -15.03 -6.85
N LEU A 42 -13.44 -15.32 -5.56
CA LEU A 42 -13.69 -16.66 -5.01
C LEU A 42 -15.17 -16.92 -4.73
N VAL A 43 -15.89 -15.95 -4.17
CA VAL A 43 -17.25 -16.14 -3.66
C VAL A 43 -18.28 -15.66 -4.66
N SER A 44 -18.19 -14.40 -5.10
CA SER A 44 -19.24 -13.81 -5.92
C SER A 44 -19.17 -14.23 -7.40
N GLN A 45 -18.02 -14.69 -7.90
CA GLN A 45 -17.75 -15.00 -9.31
C GLN A 45 -18.17 -13.87 -10.27
N ARG A 46 -18.09 -12.61 -9.81
CA ARG A 46 -18.45 -11.41 -10.58
C ARG A 46 -17.20 -10.61 -10.91
N GLY A 47 -16.58 -10.94 -12.04
CA GLY A 47 -15.36 -10.25 -12.51
C GLY A 47 -15.57 -8.76 -12.79
N ASP A 48 -16.79 -8.34 -13.14
CA ASP A 48 -17.13 -6.94 -13.45
C ASP A 48 -17.02 -6.00 -12.23
N LEU A 49 -17.06 -6.55 -11.02
CA LEU A 49 -16.91 -5.81 -9.76
C LEU A 49 -15.47 -5.79 -9.24
N MET A 50 -14.53 -6.48 -9.89
CA MET A 50 -13.12 -6.46 -9.49
C MET A 50 -12.45 -5.17 -9.96
N SER A 51 -11.42 -4.74 -9.23
CA SER A 51 -10.73 -3.46 -9.46
C SER A 51 -9.81 -3.44 -10.70
N PHE A 52 -10.11 -4.21 -11.76
CA PHE A 52 -9.27 -4.33 -12.95
C PHE A 52 -9.05 -3.01 -13.69
N HIS A 53 -10.06 -2.15 -13.73
CA HIS A 53 -9.99 -0.82 -14.33
C HIS A 53 -8.93 0.08 -13.68
N PHE A 54 -8.57 -0.18 -12.42
CA PHE A 54 -7.60 0.60 -11.65
C PHE A 54 -6.26 -0.11 -11.45
N THR A 55 -5.98 -1.17 -12.23
CA THR A 55 -4.77 -2.00 -12.06
C THR A 55 -3.48 -1.18 -12.02
N VAL A 56 -3.31 -0.20 -12.92
CA VAL A 56 -2.10 0.65 -12.95
C VAL A 56 -1.96 1.46 -11.66
N SER A 57 -3.04 2.10 -11.22
CA SER A 57 -3.06 2.88 -9.98
C SER A 57 -2.81 2.02 -8.75
N LEU A 58 -3.36 0.81 -8.71
CA LEU A 58 -3.15 -0.14 -7.62
C LEU A 58 -1.71 -0.64 -7.58
N LEU A 59 -1.14 -1.01 -8.74
CA LEU A 59 0.25 -1.44 -8.82
C LEU A 59 1.20 -0.32 -8.38
N PHE A 60 0.93 0.92 -8.80
CA PHE A 60 1.65 2.10 -8.33
C PHE A 60 1.54 2.29 -6.82
N SER A 61 0.35 2.12 -6.23
CA SER A 61 0.12 2.17 -4.78
C SER A 61 0.93 1.10 -4.04
N HIS A 62 0.95 -0.14 -4.52
CA HIS A 62 1.73 -1.21 -3.91
C HIS A 62 3.24 -0.94 -3.96
N VAL A 63 3.77 -0.50 -5.11
CA VAL A 63 5.19 -0.15 -5.26
C VAL A 63 5.55 1.01 -4.34
N THR A 64 4.72 2.05 -4.28
CA THR A 64 4.92 3.20 -3.41
C THR A 64 4.93 2.78 -1.93
N SER A 65 3.97 1.93 -1.53
CA SER A 65 3.88 1.41 -0.16
C SER A 65 5.12 0.61 0.24
N PHE A 66 5.57 -0.29 -0.64
CA PHE A 66 6.79 -1.08 -0.46
C PHE A 66 8.03 -0.18 -0.36
N TYR A 67 8.16 0.81 -1.25
CA TYR A 67 9.30 1.73 -1.26
C TYR A 67 9.37 2.56 0.03
N LEU A 68 8.23 3.06 0.52
CA LEU A 68 8.17 3.77 1.80
C LEU A 68 8.54 2.86 2.98
N ALA A 69 8.11 1.60 2.97
CA ALA A 69 8.50 0.61 3.99
C ALA A 69 10.01 0.31 3.95
N LEU A 70 10.61 0.28 2.75
CA LEU A 70 12.04 0.06 2.56
C LEU A 70 12.85 1.24 3.12
N ILE A 71 12.47 2.46 2.76
CA ILE A 71 13.07 3.67 3.31
C ILE A 71 12.97 3.67 4.84
N ALA A 72 11.78 3.38 5.38
CA ALA A 72 11.56 3.30 6.82
C ALA A 72 12.51 2.31 7.49
N SER A 73 12.64 1.10 6.91
CA SER A 73 13.51 0.05 7.42
C SER A 73 14.98 0.48 7.48
N VAL A 74 15.48 1.09 6.41
CA VAL A 74 16.87 1.60 6.36
C VAL A 74 17.10 2.69 7.42
N TYR A 75 16.18 3.64 7.55
CA TYR A 75 16.32 4.71 8.55
C TYR A 75 16.23 4.22 9.99
N THR A 76 15.37 3.24 10.28
CA THR A 76 15.25 2.69 11.64
C THR A 76 16.46 1.83 12.00
N MET A 77 17.00 1.06 11.06
CA MET A 77 18.20 0.26 11.28
C MET A 77 19.42 1.14 11.61
N GLN A 78 19.54 2.31 10.96
CA GLN A 78 20.60 3.28 11.28
C GLN A 78 20.41 3.99 12.63
N ALA A 79 19.17 4.06 13.11
CA ALA A 79 18.83 4.76 14.35
C ALA A 79 18.96 3.88 15.61
N ASP A 80 19.27 2.59 15.46
CA ASP A 80 19.44 1.58 16.53
C ASP A 80 18.27 1.49 17.53
N ASP A 81 17.05 1.77 17.04
CA ASP A 81 15.82 1.62 17.82
C ASP A 81 15.19 0.27 17.50
N GLY A 82 15.31 -0.68 18.43
CA GLY A 82 14.89 -2.07 18.23
C GLY A 82 13.38 -2.22 17.95
N PHE A 83 12.53 -1.42 18.62
CA PHE A 83 11.09 -1.52 18.43
C PHE A 83 10.67 -0.96 17.07
N LEU A 84 11.15 0.24 16.72
CA LEU A 84 10.82 0.85 15.43
C LEU A 84 11.39 0.05 14.25
N THR A 85 12.56 -0.56 14.42
CA THR A 85 13.15 -1.44 13.41
C THR A 85 12.34 -2.71 13.20
N CYS A 86 11.84 -3.34 14.27
CA CYS A 86 10.94 -4.48 14.15
C CYS A 86 9.65 -4.11 13.41
N LEU A 87 9.06 -2.97 13.76
CA LEU A 87 7.82 -2.48 13.16
C LEU A 87 7.99 -2.12 11.67
N SER A 88 9.11 -1.50 11.29
CA SER A 88 9.40 -1.15 9.90
C SER A 88 9.69 -2.38 9.04
N LEU A 89 10.47 -3.34 9.56
CA LEU A 89 10.73 -4.61 8.88
C LEU A 89 9.46 -5.45 8.70
N THR A 90 8.58 -5.45 9.69
CA THR A 90 7.27 -6.10 9.57
C THR A 90 6.45 -5.47 8.45
N SER A 91 6.40 -4.13 8.39
CA SER A 91 5.74 -3.41 7.30
C SER A 91 6.35 -3.75 5.94
N LEU A 92 7.68 -3.87 5.85
CA LEU A 92 8.39 -4.19 4.61
C LEU A 92 7.98 -5.57 4.08
N VAL A 93 8.03 -6.59 4.94
CA VAL A 93 7.64 -7.96 4.57
C VAL A 93 6.17 -8.00 4.19
N ALA A 94 5.29 -7.37 4.98
CA ALA A 94 3.85 -7.39 4.73
C ALA A 94 3.49 -6.70 3.40
N ASN A 95 4.09 -5.53 3.10
CA ASN A 95 3.88 -4.83 1.84
C ASN A 95 4.41 -5.63 0.63
N PHE A 96 5.55 -6.28 0.78
CA PHE A 96 6.10 -7.15 -0.27
C PHE A 96 5.19 -8.36 -0.54
N SER A 97 4.71 -9.03 0.51
CA SER A 97 3.76 -10.14 0.38
C SER A 97 2.46 -9.70 -0.29
N LEU A 98 1.92 -8.53 0.05
CA LEU A 98 0.74 -7.96 -0.62
C LEU A 98 0.98 -7.66 -2.09
N TYR A 99 2.14 -7.11 -2.45
CA TYR A 99 2.49 -6.88 -3.85
C TYR A 99 2.52 -8.20 -4.64
N LEU A 100 3.13 -9.25 -4.08
CA LEU A 100 3.11 -10.58 -4.71
C LEU A 100 1.70 -11.15 -4.85
N ALA A 101 0.87 -11.00 -3.82
CA ALA A 101 -0.53 -11.43 -3.85
C ALA A 101 -1.31 -10.68 -4.96
N ARG A 102 -1.07 -9.37 -5.11
CA ARG A 102 -1.67 -8.58 -6.18
C ARG A 102 -1.23 -9.07 -7.55
N PHE A 103 0.07 -9.25 -7.74
CA PHE A 103 0.64 -9.72 -8.99
C PHE A 103 0.08 -11.10 -9.39
N TRP A 104 -0.03 -12.01 -8.41
CA TRP A 104 -0.64 -13.31 -8.62
C TRP A 104 -2.11 -13.20 -9.04
N MET A 105 -2.89 -12.36 -8.37
CA MET A 105 -4.29 -12.13 -8.71
C MET A 105 -4.44 -11.56 -10.12
N ASP A 106 -3.65 -10.55 -10.48
CA ASP A 106 -3.66 -9.96 -11.82
C ASP A 106 -3.25 -10.99 -12.90
N TYR A 107 -2.33 -11.91 -12.58
CA TYR A 107 -1.95 -13.01 -13.46
C TYR A 107 -3.08 -14.04 -13.64
N LEU A 108 -3.72 -14.50 -12.56
CA LEU A 108 -4.83 -15.46 -12.64
C LEU A 108 -6.05 -14.90 -13.37
N THR A 109 -6.23 -13.59 -13.35
CA THR A 109 -7.40 -12.92 -13.90
C THR A 109 -7.16 -12.35 -15.29
N ILE A 110 -5.98 -12.57 -15.88
CA ILE A 110 -5.59 -12.01 -17.18
C ILE A 110 -6.52 -12.48 -18.31
N GLU A 111 -7.01 -13.72 -18.25
CA GLU A 111 -7.94 -14.28 -19.24
C GLU A 111 -9.37 -13.75 -19.10
N TYR A 112 -9.74 -13.29 -17.90
CA TYR A 112 -11.06 -12.69 -17.61
C TYR A 112 -11.12 -11.20 -17.93
N ARG A 113 -9.96 -10.59 -18.21
CA ARG A 113 -9.86 -9.20 -18.59
C ARG A 113 -10.21 -9.11 -20.07
N GLU A 114 -11.41 -8.64 -20.39
CA GLU A 114 -11.78 -8.26 -21.76
C GLU A 114 -10.95 -7.05 -22.20
N GLU A 115 -9.65 -7.24 -22.42
CA GLU A 115 -8.84 -6.30 -23.19
C GLU A 115 -9.31 -6.42 -24.64
N LYS A 116 -10.38 -5.69 -24.98
CA LYS A 116 -10.78 -5.46 -26.37
C LYS A 116 -9.62 -4.77 -27.08
N TYR A 117 -8.80 -5.55 -27.77
CA TYR A 117 -7.91 -5.07 -28.83
C TYR A 117 -8.73 -4.62 -30.04
#